data_AF-S9PFQ2-F1
#
_entry.id   AF-S9PFQ2-F1
#
_cell.length_a   1.000
_cell.length_b   1.000
_cell.length_c   1.000
_cell.angle_alpha   90.00
_cell.angle_beta   90.00
_cell.angle_gamma   90.00
#
_symmetry.space_group_name_H-M   'P 1'
#
loop_
_entity.id
_entity.type
_entity.pdbx_description
1 polymer ?
#
loop_
_entity_poly.entity_id
_entity_poly.type
_entity_poly.pdbx_seq_one_letter_code
_entity_poly.pdbx_strand_id
1 'polypeptide(L)'
;MLEGSPESLLYLAPLAFADEHYAEAAAFAEGAAQAAPEAPLPRAAAAYLARVVRDGKRNVYVSATSAPADNQPPVRRSGGNNPFGFLKGEESQTLPWQP
;
A
#
# COMPACT_ATOMS: atom_id res chain seq x y z
N MET A 1 -4.14 -35.35 5.16
CA MET A 1 -2.97 -34.52 4.84
C MET A 1 -3.49 -33.30 4.13
N LEU A 2 -3.31 -32.11 4.72
CA LEU A 2 -3.83 -30.83 4.21
C LEU A 2 -2.88 -30.19 3.17
N GLU A 3 -1.74 -30.83 2.90
CA GLU A 3 -0.76 -30.31 1.95
C GLU A 3 -1.34 -30.32 0.53
N GLY A 4 -1.62 -29.12 0.01
CA GLY A 4 -2.13 -28.90 -1.35
C GLY A 4 -3.60 -28.51 -1.47
N SER A 5 -4.36 -28.39 -0.38
CA SER A 5 -5.72 -27.82 -0.49
C SER A 5 -5.67 -26.30 -0.75
N PRO A 6 -6.64 -25.72 -1.48
CA PRO A 6 -6.70 -24.27 -1.72
C PRO A 6 -6.68 -23.46 -0.42
N GLU A 7 -7.35 -23.95 0.63
CA GLU A 7 -7.41 -23.33 1.95
C GLU A 7 -6.05 -23.36 2.64
N SER A 8 -5.31 -24.44 2.47
CA SER A 8 -3.97 -24.60 3.08
C SER A 8 -2.96 -23.69 2.39
N LEU A 9 -3.01 -23.58 1.06
CA LEU A 9 -2.22 -22.61 0.30
C LEU A 9 -2.59 -21.17 0.67
N LEU A 10 -3.88 -20.88 0.81
CA LEU A 10 -4.34 -19.57 1.25
C LEU A 10 -3.91 -19.23 2.69
N TYR A 11 -3.82 -20.23 3.57
CA TYR A 11 -3.33 -20.05 4.94
C TYR A 11 -1.82 -19.80 5.00
N LEU A 12 -1.03 -20.42 4.12
CA LEU A 12 0.42 -20.21 4.06
C LEU A 12 0.79 -18.83 3.51
N ALA A 13 0.01 -18.29 2.59
CA ALA A 13 0.25 -16.96 2.00
C ALA A 13 0.42 -15.82 3.04
N PRO A 14 -0.49 -15.60 4.01
CA PRO A 14 -0.33 -14.56 5.03
C PRO A 14 0.80 -14.86 6.02
N LEU A 15 1.15 -16.13 6.27
CA LEU A 15 2.29 -16.48 7.12
C LEU A 15 3.61 -16.07 6.46
N ALA A 16 3.80 -16.47 5.21
CA ALA A 16 4.97 -16.05 4.43
C ALA A 16 5.03 -14.51 4.29
N PHE A 17 3.87 -13.85 4.15
CA PHE A 17 3.82 -12.38 4.11
C PHE A 17 4.20 -11.73 5.44
N ALA A 18 3.81 -12.33 6.57
CA ALA A 18 4.16 -11.83 7.91
C ALA A 18 5.67 -11.94 8.16
N ASP A 19 6.30 -13.00 7.65
CA ASP A 19 7.74 -13.21 7.71
C ASP A 19 8.51 -12.48 6.59
N GLU A 20 7.85 -11.58 5.86
CA GLU A 20 8.42 -10.77 4.77
C GLU A 20 8.91 -11.54 3.53
N HIS A 21 8.55 -12.81 3.41
CA HIS A 21 8.78 -13.66 2.23
C HIS A 21 7.72 -13.39 1.14
N TYR A 22 7.74 -12.17 0.58
CA TYR A 22 6.67 -11.70 -0.31
C TYR A 22 6.51 -12.50 -1.61
N ALA A 23 7.61 -13.01 -2.18
CA ALA A 23 7.56 -13.84 -3.39
C ALA A 23 6.88 -15.20 -3.13
N GLU A 24 7.20 -15.83 -2.00
CA GLU A 24 6.58 -17.09 -1.59
C GLU A 24 5.10 -16.90 -1.22
N ALA A 25 4.77 -15.79 -0.53
CA ALA A 25 3.39 -15.42 -0.25
C ALA A 25 2.56 -15.30 -1.53
N ALA A 26 3.10 -14.64 -2.56
CA ALA A 26 2.44 -14.50 -3.86
C ALA A 26 2.25 -15.86 -4.55
N ALA A 27 3.27 -16.72 -4.53
CA ALA A 27 3.19 -18.06 -5.11
C ALA A 27 2.12 -18.93 -4.43
N PHE A 28 2.03 -18.88 -3.10
CA PHE A 28 0.99 -19.61 -2.37
C PHE A 28 -0.43 -19.12 -2.70
N ALA A 29 -0.62 -17.80 -2.76
CA ALA A 29 -1.92 -17.23 -3.11
C ALA A 29 -2.32 -17.52 -4.56
N GLU A 30 -1.36 -17.51 -5.50
CA GLU A 30 -1.59 -17.91 -6.88
C GLU A 30 -1.97 -19.39 -6.99
N GLY A 31 -1.25 -20.27 -6.30
CA GLY A 31 -1.61 -21.69 -6.23
C GLY A 31 -3.01 -21.91 -5.65
N ALA A 32 -3.39 -21.17 -4.61
CA ALA A 32 -4.74 -21.21 -4.05
C ALA A 32 -5.81 -20.74 -5.05
N ALA A 33 -5.52 -19.69 -5.83
CA ALA A 33 -6.42 -19.16 -6.85
C ALA A 33 -6.59 -20.11 -8.05
N GLN A 34 -5.53 -20.82 -8.44
CA GLN A 34 -5.60 -21.84 -9.49
C GLN A 34 -6.38 -23.07 -9.03
N ALA A 35 -6.21 -23.49 -7.77
CA ALA A 35 -6.89 -24.65 -7.21
C ALA A 35 -8.38 -24.41 -6.90
N ALA A 36 -8.77 -23.15 -6.63
CA ALA A 36 -10.15 -22.74 -6.43
C ALA A 36 -10.48 -21.48 -7.25
N PRO A 37 -10.64 -21.62 -8.58
CA PRO A 37 -10.81 -20.47 -9.47
C PRO A 37 -12.10 -19.70 -9.20
N GLU A 38 -13.16 -20.35 -8.73
CA GLU A 38 -14.43 -19.73 -8.39
C GLU A 38 -14.42 -19.01 -7.03
N ALA A 39 -13.39 -19.24 -6.21
CA ALA A 39 -13.29 -18.61 -4.90
C ALA A 39 -12.75 -17.17 -5.03
N PRO A 40 -13.50 -16.14 -4.59
CA PRO A 40 -13.08 -14.75 -4.77
C PRO A 40 -11.88 -14.38 -3.89
N LEU A 41 -11.75 -15.00 -2.72
CA LEU A 41 -10.72 -14.66 -1.73
C LEU A 41 -9.30 -15.03 -2.19
N PRO A 42 -9.00 -16.26 -2.65
CA PRO A 42 -7.69 -16.59 -3.23
C PRO A 42 -7.30 -15.69 -4.40
N ARG A 43 -8.25 -15.37 -5.29
CA ARG A 43 -8.00 -14.49 -6.44
C ARG A 43 -7.63 -13.08 -6.01
N ALA A 44 -8.35 -12.52 -5.03
CA ALA A 44 -8.04 -11.21 -4.47
C ALA A 44 -6.67 -11.19 -3.77
N ALA A 45 -6.35 -12.25 -3.01
CA ALA A 45 -5.06 -12.40 -2.34
C ALA A 45 -3.91 -12.45 -3.36
N ALA A 46 -4.05 -13.24 -4.43
CA ALA A 46 -3.05 -13.34 -5.49
C ALA A 46 -2.79 -11.98 -6.17
N ALA A 47 -3.85 -11.25 -6.52
CA ALA A 47 -3.72 -9.92 -7.12
C ALA A 47 -3.03 -8.91 -6.20
N TYR A 48 -3.39 -8.90 -4.90
CA TYR A 48 -2.75 -8.03 -3.91
C TYR A 48 -1.27 -8.35 -3.73
N LEU A 49 -0.94 -9.63 -3.54
CA LEU A 49 0.44 -10.06 -3.26
C LEU A 49 1.35 -9.92 -4.48
N ALA A 50 0.85 -10.17 -5.70
CA ALA A 50 1.58 -9.87 -6.92
C ALA A 50 1.95 -8.37 -7.02
N ARG A 51 1.03 -7.49 -6.61
CA ARG A 51 1.30 -6.05 -6.55
C ARG A 51 2.34 -5.71 -5.48
N VAL A 52 2.29 -6.36 -4.32
CA VAL A 52 3.30 -6.18 -3.26
C VAL A 52 4.69 -6.61 -3.75
N VAL A 53 4.80 -7.71 -4.48
CA VAL A 53 6.08 -8.15 -5.05
C VAL A 53 6.61 -7.15 -6.07
N ARG A 54 5.75 -6.62 -6.95
CA ARG A 54 6.14 -5.67 -8.00
C ARG A 54 6.52 -4.29 -7.45
N ASP A 55 5.67 -3.74 -6.59
CA ASP A 55 5.75 -2.33 -6.18
C ASP A 55 6.45 -2.20 -4.82
N GLY A 56 6.55 -3.26 -4.03
CA GLY A 56 6.95 -3.23 -2.63
C GLY A 56 5.79 -2.87 -1.70
N LYS A 57 5.74 -3.51 -0.52
CA LYS A 57 4.65 -3.40 0.47
C LYS A 57 4.25 -1.95 0.78
N ARG A 58 5.23 -1.04 0.97
CA ARG A 58 4.96 0.38 1.27
C ARG A 58 4.27 1.12 0.13
N ASN A 59 4.62 0.84 -1.13
CA ASN A 59 4.02 1.51 -2.28
C ASN A 59 2.58 1.07 -2.54
N VAL A 60 2.23 -0.17 -2.15
CA VAL A 60 0.85 -0.68 -2.25
C VAL A 60 -0.10 0.06 -1.31
N TYR A 61 0.29 0.32 -0.05
CA TYR A 61 -0.54 1.07 0.88
C TYR A 61 -0.72 2.54 0.48
N VAL A 62 0.31 3.17 -0.11
CA VAL A 62 0.21 4.57 -0.59
C VAL A 62 -0.75 4.68 -1.79
N SER A 63 -0.73 3.68 -2.67
CA SER A 63 -1.54 3.71 -3.91
C SER A 63 -3.00 3.28 -3.73
N ALA A 64 -3.37 2.69 -2.60
CA ALA A 64 -4.77 2.39 -2.27
C ALA A 64 -5.56 3.64 -1.83
N THR A 65 -4.86 4.70 -1.41
CA THR A 65 -5.44 5.99 -1.01
C THR A 65 -5.70 6.93 -2.19
N SER A 66 -5.26 6.60 -3.41
CA SER A 66 -5.59 7.36 -4.62
C SER A 66 -6.75 6.69 -5.36
N ALA A 67 -7.97 6.87 -4.87
CA ALA A 67 -9.15 6.75 -5.72
C ALA A 67 -9.10 7.85 -6.80
N PRO A 68 -9.54 7.59 -8.04
CA PRO A 68 -9.49 8.59 -9.09
C PRO A 68 -10.47 9.71 -8.74
N ALA A 69 -9.94 10.91 -8.48
CA ALA A 69 -10.72 12.13 -8.47
C ALA A 69 -11.03 12.55 -9.92
N ASP A 70 -11.69 11.68 -10.67
CA ASP A 70 -12.23 11.99 -12.00
C ASP A 70 -13.53 12.80 -11.82
N ASN A 71 -13.38 14.07 -11.44
CA ASN A 71 -14.30 15.17 -11.77
C ASN A 71 -13.77 16.53 -11.28
N GLN A 72 -12.55 16.91 -11.65
CA GLN A 72 -12.12 18.29 -11.50
C GLN A 72 -11.63 18.87 -12.83
N PRO A 73 -12.22 19.97 -13.35
CA PRO A 73 -11.75 20.61 -14.57
C PRO A 73 -10.35 21.20 -14.36
N PRO A 74 -9.57 21.44 -15.44
CA PRO A 74 -8.16 21.78 -15.32
C PRO A 74 -7.99 23.17 -14.70
N VAL A 75 -7.66 23.21 -13.41
CA VAL A 75 -7.16 24.44 -12.79
C VAL A 75 -5.72 24.63 -13.26
N ARG A 76 -5.55 25.43 -14.31
CA ARG A 76 -4.27 26.08 -14.57
C ARG A 76 -3.95 26.97 -13.37
N ARG A 77 -3.12 26.49 -12.45
CA ARG A 77 -2.45 27.33 -11.46
C ARG A 77 -0.95 27.04 -11.48
N SER A 78 -0.26 27.97 -12.11
CA SER A 78 1.15 28.28 -11.88
C SER A 78 1.40 28.49 -10.39
N GLY A 79 2.49 27.93 -9.88
CA GLY A 79 3.13 28.38 -8.63
C GLY A 79 3.01 27.42 -7.44
N GLY A 80 4.05 26.59 -7.27
CA GLY A 80 4.60 26.12 -5.99
C GLY A 80 3.66 25.44 -5.00
N ASN A 81 3.70 24.11 -4.93
CA ASN A 81 3.13 23.37 -3.80
C ASN A 81 4.22 22.53 -3.12
N ASN A 82 4.90 23.15 -2.15
CA ASN A 82 5.64 22.43 -1.12
C ASN A 82 4.60 21.93 -0.10
N PRO A 83 4.52 20.63 0.22
CA PRO A 83 3.55 20.12 1.19
C PRO A 83 3.86 20.48 2.65
N PHE A 84 4.95 21.21 2.89
CA PHE A 84 5.33 21.77 4.20
C PHE A 84 5.64 23.26 4.02
N GLY A 85 4.60 24.09 4.12
CA GLY A 85 4.74 25.54 4.12
C GLY A 85 5.35 26.04 5.43
N PHE A 86 6.67 25.93 5.58
CA PHE A 86 7.41 26.74 6.53
C PHE A 86 7.73 28.08 5.87
N LEU A 87 7.02 29.13 6.26
CA LEU A 87 7.37 30.51 5.92
C LEU A 87 8.64 30.89 6.68
N LYS A 88 9.66 31.34 5.95
CA LYS A 88 10.93 31.83 6.47
C LYS A 88 10.93 33.38 6.43
N GLY A 89 11.28 34.01 7.56
CA GLY A 89 11.56 35.46 7.73
C GLY A 89 10.30 36.32 7.89
N GLU A 90 10.17 37.33 8.75
CA GLU A 90 11.09 38.24 9.48
C GLU A 90 10.30 38.76 10.73
N GLU A 91 10.84 38.66 11.95
CA GLU A 91 11.55 39.69 12.75
C GLU A 91 10.69 40.65 13.61
N SER A 92 11.11 40.73 14.89
CA SER A 92 10.93 41.82 15.88
C SER A 92 9.54 41.94 16.55
N GLN A 93 9.38 41.97 17.89
CA GLN A 93 10.08 42.78 18.88
C GLN A 93 10.05 42.17 20.31
N THR A 94 11.22 42.21 20.97
CA THR A 94 11.58 42.40 22.39
C THR A 94 10.46 42.69 23.43
N LEU A 95 10.47 42.16 24.67
CA LEU A 95 11.29 42.57 25.84
C LEU A 95 11.03 41.65 27.09
N PRO A 96 11.75 41.79 28.23
CA PRO A 96 12.30 40.65 28.99
C PRO A 96 11.71 40.38 30.39
N TRP A 97 12.17 39.24 30.93
CA TRP A 97 12.71 39.01 32.29
C TRP A 97 11.96 38.04 33.23
N GLN A 98 12.79 37.45 34.09
CA GLN A 98 12.65 36.29 34.99
C GLN A 98 11.78 36.59 36.23
N PRO A 99 11.48 35.55 37.04
CA PRO A 99 12.34 35.26 38.20
C PRO A 99 12.86 33.82 38.28
#